data_AF-A0A430SCX7-F1
#
_entry.id   AF-A0A430SCX7-F1
#
_cell.length_a   1.000
_cell.length_b   1.000
_cell.length_c   1.000
_cell.angle_alpha   90.00
_cell.angle_beta   90.00
_cell.angle_gamma   90.00
#
_symmetry.space_group_name_H-M   'P 1'
#
loop_
_entity.id
_entity.type
_entity.pdbx_description
1 polymer ?
#
loop_
_entity_poly.entity_id
_entity_poly.type
_entity_poly.pdbx_seq_one_letter_code
_entity_poly.pdbx_strand_id
1 'polypeptide(L)'
;MFPLYDINHARRPAFVVKGLVFFNALAFLWQLSVGLEWSAQAYGFIPALFFQDPVGQGYRLLTSMFLHGSFFHILSNMWFLWVFGDNVEDRMGHGRFLLFYLLGGLAAALAQGLFSLTSTIPMIGASGAVSAVLGAYYILFPRAYVVSVILFVFPLFVTFPAGFYIGYWAFLQLFQGLLGLPGVAWWAHLGGFLFGALMARRFAARWRRW
;
A
#
# COMPACT_ATOMS: atom_id res chain seq x y z
N MET A 1 -14.57 5.53 -7.57
CA MET A 1 -15.20 4.86 -6.41
C MET A 1 -14.25 5.00 -5.23
N PHE A 2 -14.65 5.69 -4.18
CA PHE A 2 -13.84 5.91 -2.99
C PHE A 2 -14.38 5.03 -1.87
N PRO A 3 -13.58 4.11 -1.29
CA PRO A 3 -14.08 3.11 -0.36
C PRO A 3 -14.26 3.76 1.01
N LEU A 4 -15.32 3.42 1.75
CA LEU A 4 -15.58 4.00 3.08
C LEU A 4 -15.30 3.01 4.19
N TYR A 5 -15.80 1.79 4.04
CA TYR A 5 -15.62 0.66 4.94
C TYR A 5 -16.07 -0.61 4.21
N ASP A 6 -15.65 -1.76 4.71
CA ASP A 6 -16.24 -3.02 4.32
C ASP A 6 -17.23 -3.54 5.38
N ILE A 7 -18.13 -4.42 4.98
CA ILE A 7 -19.21 -4.92 5.85
C ILE A 7 -18.70 -5.92 6.91
N ASN A 8 -17.51 -6.51 6.72
CA ASN A 8 -16.94 -7.43 7.70
C ASN A 8 -16.21 -6.63 8.78
N HIS A 9 -16.66 -6.79 10.01
CA HIS A 9 -15.94 -6.22 11.14
C HIS A 9 -14.80 -7.12 11.58
N ALA A 10 -13.61 -6.55 11.71
CA ALA A 10 -12.48 -7.20 12.36
C ALA A 10 -12.82 -7.56 13.81
N ARG A 11 -12.44 -8.77 14.26
CA ARG A 11 -12.73 -9.25 15.62
C ARG A 11 -11.72 -8.75 16.64
N ARG A 12 -10.52 -8.40 16.20
CA ARG A 12 -9.42 -7.90 17.03
C ARG A 12 -9.11 -6.45 16.68
N PRO A 13 -8.69 -5.64 17.67
CA PRO A 13 -8.23 -4.29 17.39
C PRO A 13 -6.99 -4.31 16.49
N ALA A 14 -7.02 -3.54 15.40
CA ALA A 14 -5.92 -3.43 14.44
C ALA A 14 -4.79 -2.53 14.95
N PHE A 15 -4.02 -3.00 15.94
CA PHE A 15 -2.94 -2.21 16.56
C PHE A 15 -1.84 -1.83 15.59
N VAL A 16 -1.48 -2.72 14.67
CA VAL A 16 -0.40 -2.47 13.71
C VAL A 16 -0.86 -1.49 12.64
N VAL A 17 -2.07 -1.61 12.10
CA VAL A 17 -2.65 -0.60 11.21
C VAL A 17 -2.62 0.77 11.87
N LYS A 18 -3.12 0.89 13.12
CA LYS A 18 -3.09 2.17 13.86
C LYS A 18 -1.68 2.69 14.07
N GLY A 19 -0.74 1.82 14.43
CA GLY A 19 0.68 2.16 14.59
C GLY A 19 1.30 2.67 13.28
N LEU A 20 1.07 1.98 12.17
CA LEU A 20 1.55 2.39 10.85
C LEU A 20 0.96 3.74 10.45
N VAL A 21 -0.32 3.99 10.69
CA VAL A 21 -0.94 5.29 10.44
C VAL A 21 -0.28 6.39 11.27
N PHE A 22 -0.08 6.13 12.57
CA PHE A 22 0.56 7.06 13.47
C PHE A 22 2.01 7.39 13.04
N PHE A 23 2.83 6.38 12.77
CA PHE A 23 4.22 6.59 12.37
C PHE A 23 4.36 7.26 11.00
N ASN A 24 3.47 6.98 10.03
CA ASN A 24 3.43 7.71 8.77
C ASN A 24 3.04 9.17 8.96
N ALA A 25 2.10 9.46 9.87
CA ALA A 25 1.75 10.84 10.22
C ALA A 25 2.93 11.59 10.85
N LEU A 26 3.66 10.95 11.78
CA LEU A 26 4.88 11.52 12.36
C LEU A 26 5.97 11.75 11.31
N ALA A 27 6.20 10.79 10.42
CA ALA A 27 7.16 10.93 9.33
C ALA A 27 6.79 12.12 8.44
N PHE A 28 5.52 12.27 8.07
CA PHE A 28 5.07 13.39 7.26
C PHE A 28 5.20 14.74 7.96
N LEU A 29 4.89 14.82 9.27
CA LEU A 29 5.13 16.03 10.07
C LEU A 29 6.62 16.41 10.10
N TRP A 30 7.50 15.42 10.22
CA TRP A 30 8.94 15.63 10.09
C TRP A 30 9.33 16.10 8.68
N GLN A 31 8.77 15.52 7.62
CA GLN A 31 9.03 15.99 6.25
C GLN A 31 8.59 17.45 6.04
N LEU A 32 7.50 17.89 6.68
CA LEU A 32 7.06 19.28 6.64
C LEU A 32 8.04 20.22 7.34
N SER A 33 8.78 19.77 8.36
CA SER A 33 9.77 20.60 9.06
C SER A 33 11.11 20.69 8.33
N VAL A 34 11.50 19.67 7.56
CA VAL A 34 12.77 19.62 6.82
C VAL A 34 12.66 19.91 5.31
N GLY A 35 11.45 19.85 4.76
CA GLY A 35 11.16 20.01 3.33
C GLY A 35 10.82 18.68 2.64
N LEU A 36 9.70 18.67 1.92
CA LEU A 36 9.18 17.49 1.21
C LEU A 36 10.13 17.01 0.10
N GLU A 37 10.65 17.94 -0.70
CA GLU A 37 11.56 17.60 -1.80
C GLU A 37 12.90 17.06 -1.28
N TRP A 38 13.50 17.75 -0.31
CA TRP A 38 14.76 17.32 0.28
C TRP A 38 14.64 15.95 0.92
N SER A 39 13.61 15.71 1.74
CA SER A 39 13.39 14.41 2.39
C SER A 39 13.14 13.28 1.37
N ALA A 40 12.41 13.55 0.29
CA ALA A 40 12.20 12.59 -0.79
C ALA A 40 13.51 12.24 -1.51
N GLN A 41 14.37 13.22 -1.80
CA GLN A 41 15.68 12.97 -2.42
C GLN A 41 16.62 12.22 -1.46
N ALA A 42 16.61 12.57 -0.18
CA ALA A 42 17.48 11.97 0.82
C ALA A 42 17.11 10.52 1.16
N TYR A 43 15.81 10.19 1.21
CA TYR A 43 15.33 8.92 1.77
C TYR A 43 14.35 8.15 0.87
N GLY A 44 13.93 8.71 -0.26
CA GLY A 44 13.11 8.02 -1.26
C GLY A 44 13.90 6.97 -2.03
N PHE A 45 13.18 5.99 -2.59
CA PHE A 45 13.78 4.92 -3.37
C PHE A 45 14.09 5.43 -4.77
N ILE A 46 15.38 5.54 -5.10
CA ILE A 46 15.87 5.99 -6.40
C ILE A 46 16.48 4.77 -7.11
N PRO A 47 15.81 4.20 -8.13
CA PRO A 47 16.27 3.00 -8.81
C PRO A 47 17.71 3.09 -9.30
N ALA A 48 18.09 4.19 -9.95
CA ALA A 48 19.44 4.36 -10.50
C ALA A 48 20.53 4.26 -9.42
N LEU A 49 20.28 4.83 -8.23
CA LEU A 49 21.24 4.74 -7.11
C LEU A 49 21.25 3.32 -6.51
N PHE A 50 20.07 2.73 -6.31
CA PHE A 50 19.97 1.40 -5.72
C PHE A 50 20.66 0.32 -6.54
N PHE A 51 20.48 0.31 -7.87
CA PHE A 51 21.13 -0.70 -8.71
C PHE A 51 22.63 -0.46 -8.92
N GLN A 52 23.13 0.75 -8.66
CA GLN A 52 24.58 1.03 -8.64
C GLN A 52 25.24 0.59 -7.33
N ASP A 53 24.58 0.80 -6.19
CA ASP A 53 25.08 0.41 -4.86
C ASP A 53 23.95 -0.15 -3.97
N PRO A 54 23.58 -1.43 -4.16
CA PRO A 54 22.46 -2.02 -3.43
C PRO A 54 22.67 -2.05 -1.91
N VAL A 55 23.93 -2.14 -1.46
CA VAL A 55 24.27 -2.21 -0.03
C VAL A 55 24.17 -0.82 0.59
N GLY A 56 24.82 0.19 0.00
CA GLY A 56 24.81 1.55 0.53
C GLY A 56 23.48 2.27 0.36
N GLN A 57 22.66 1.89 -0.63
CA GLN A 57 21.35 2.50 -0.88
C GLN A 57 20.16 1.65 -0.41
N GLY A 58 20.42 0.46 0.15
CA GLY A 58 19.38 -0.49 0.55
C GLY A 58 18.38 0.05 1.58
N TYR A 59 18.81 0.98 2.44
CA TYR A 59 17.93 1.64 3.42
C TYR A 59 16.73 2.34 2.76
N ARG A 60 16.91 2.82 1.52
CA ARG A 60 15.88 3.54 0.76
C ARG A 60 14.66 2.69 0.45
N LEU A 61 14.82 1.37 0.34
CA LEU A 61 13.69 0.45 0.15
C LEU A 61 12.70 0.51 1.32
N LEU A 62 13.22 0.69 2.54
CA LEU A 62 12.40 0.78 3.75
C LEU A 62 11.96 2.21 4.02
N THR A 63 12.86 3.19 3.95
CA THR A 63 12.53 4.57 4.29
C THR A 63 11.53 5.18 3.32
N SER A 64 11.58 4.82 2.03
CA SER A 64 10.63 5.32 1.03
C SER A 64 9.17 5.02 1.37
N MET A 65 8.91 3.91 2.07
CA MET A 65 7.56 3.50 2.46
C MET A 65 6.87 4.49 3.41
N PHE A 66 7.63 5.31 4.13
CA PHE A 66 7.11 6.21 5.15
C PHE A 66 7.05 7.69 4.71
N LEU A 67 7.55 7.99 3.51
CA LEU A 67 7.61 9.35 2.98
C LEU A 67 6.41 9.63 2.08
N HIS A 68 5.88 10.84 2.13
CA HIS A 68 4.77 11.27 1.29
C HIS A 68 5.06 12.63 0.66
N GLY A 69 4.57 12.82 -0.57
CA GLY A 69 4.85 14.01 -1.38
C GLY A 69 3.83 15.13 -1.22
N SER A 70 2.68 14.86 -0.60
CA SER A 70 1.62 15.83 -0.35
C SER A 70 0.65 15.33 0.71
N PHE A 71 -0.20 16.23 1.23
CA PHE A 71 -1.25 15.87 2.19
C PHE A 71 -2.23 14.84 1.62
N PHE A 72 -2.68 15.02 0.38
CA PHE A 72 -3.57 14.04 -0.28
C PHE A 72 -2.88 12.69 -0.51
N HIS A 73 -1.57 12.68 -0.73
CA HIS A 73 -0.81 11.45 -0.89
C HIS A 73 -0.79 10.63 0.42
N ILE A 74 -0.50 11.23 1.58
CA ILE A 74 -0.59 10.50 2.85
C ILE A 74 -2.04 10.13 3.20
N LEU A 75 -2.99 11.05 3.01
CA LEU A 75 -4.39 10.81 3.35
C LEU A 75 -4.93 9.58 2.61
N SER A 76 -4.72 9.51 1.29
CA SER A 76 -5.18 8.38 0.48
C SER A 76 -4.53 7.06 0.88
N ASN A 77 -3.23 7.04 1.16
CA ASN A 77 -2.54 5.84 1.63
C ASN A 77 -3.09 5.32 2.95
N MET A 78 -3.21 6.20 3.94
CA MET A 78 -3.67 5.83 5.26
C MET A 78 -5.15 5.45 5.24
N TRP A 79 -5.94 6.09 4.38
CA TRP A 79 -7.34 5.73 4.18
C TRP A 79 -7.52 4.31 3.66
N PHE A 80 -6.81 3.92 2.61
CA PHE A 80 -6.87 2.55 2.10
C PHE A 80 -6.32 1.53 3.11
N LEU A 81 -5.24 1.87 3.82
CA LEU A 81 -4.73 1.01 4.89
C LEU A 81 -5.76 0.83 6.00
N TRP A 82 -6.48 1.89 6.37
CA TRP A 82 -7.49 1.85 7.41
C TRP A 82 -8.71 1.01 7.01
N VAL A 83 -9.18 1.15 5.77
CA VAL A 83 -10.37 0.44 5.28
C VAL A 83 -10.12 -1.06 5.08
N PHE A 84 -8.94 -1.47 4.62
CA PHE A 84 -8.68 -2.86 4.26
C PHE A 84 -7.72 -3.59 5.21
N GLY A 85 -6.94 -2.85 6.00
CA GLY A 85 -5.85 -3.41 6.79
C GLY A 85 -6.33 -4.15 8.04
N ASP A 86 -7.43 -3.74 8.66
CA ASP A 86 -7.92 -4.30 9.91
C ASP A 86 -8.32 -5.77 9.77
N ASN A 87 -9.05 -6.12 8.72
CA ASN A 87 -9.47 -7.48 8.39
C ASN A 87 -8.28 -8.37 8.02
N VAL A 88 -7.29 -7.83 7.30
CA VAL A 88 -6.07 -8.57 6.97
C VAL A 88 -5.21 -8.78 8.22
N GLU A 89 -5.09 -7.78 9.09
CA GLU A 89 -4.39 -7.87 10.37
C GLU A 89 -5.07 -8.88 11.30
N ASP A 90 -6.39 -8.85 11.44
CA ASP A 90 -7.15 -9.83 12.23
C ASP A 90 -6.92 -11.26 11.70
N ARG A 91 -6.87 -11.41 10.37
CA ARG A 91 -6.69 -12.70 9.71
C ARG A 91 -5.27 -13.25 9.84
N MET A 92 -4.25 -12.40 9.96
CA MET A 92 -2.83 -12.78 10.05
C MET A 92 -2.29 -12.80 11.49
N GLY A 93 -2.83 -11.95 12.37
CA GLY A 93 -2.25 -11.55 13.65
C GLY A 93 -1.20 -10.42 13.48
N HIS A 94 -1.04 -9.61 14.53
CA HIS A 94 -0.23 -8.37 14.54
C HIS A 94 1.19 -8.53 13.95
N GLY A 95 2.02 -9.42 14.51
CA GLY A 95 3.42 -9.56 14.08
C GLY A 95 3.57 -10.07 12.64
N ARG A 96 2.71 -11.01 12.22
CA ARG A 96 2.69 -11.52 10.85
C ARG A 96 2.23 -10.45 9.86
N PHE A 97 1.24 -9.65 10.24
CA PHE A 97 0.76 -8.53 9.44
C PHE A 97 1.84 -7.47 9.26
N LEU A 98 2.55 -7.08 10.32
CA LEU A 98 3.66 -6.12 10.22
C LEU A 98 4.74 -6.62 9.26
N LEU A 99 5.19 -7.86 9.42
CA LEU A 99 6.18 -8.46 8.53
C LEU A 99 5.67 -8.53 7.07
N PHE A 100 4.41 -8.93 6.87
CA PHE A 100 3.78 -8.98 5.56
C PHE A 100 3.74 -7.60 4.89
N TYR A 101 3.35 -6.56 5.63
CA TYR A 101 3.29 -5.18 5.16
C TYR A 101 4.67 -4.69 4.72
N LEU A 102 5.69 -4.89 5.56
CA LEU A 102 7.08 -4.50 5.26
C LEU A 102 7.62 -5.24 4.03
N LEU A 103 7.49 -6.57 3.98
CA LEU A 103 7.94 -7.35 2.82
C LEU A 103 7.19 -6.98 1.53
N GLY A 104 5.90 -6.67 1.63
CA GLY A 104 5.11 -6.19 0.51
C GLY A 104 5.58 -4.84 -0.04
N GLY A 105 5.97 -3.91 0.84
CA GLY A 105 6.58 -2.64 0.46
C GLY A 105 7.95 -2.82 -0.21
N LEU A 106 8.78 -3.70 0.32
CA LEU A 106 10.07 -4.05 -0.30
C LEU A 106 9.88 -4.67 -1.70
N ALA A 107 8.96 -5.63 -1.83
CA ALA A 107 8.63 -6.25 -3.12
C ALA A 107 8.09 -5.23 -4.13
N ALA A 108 7.25 -4.29 -3.68
CA ALA A 108 6.75 -3.20 -4.50
C ALA A 108 7.88 -2.28 -4.99
N ALA A 109 8.78 -1.86 -4.10
CA ALA A 109 9.89 -0.99 -4.47
C ALA A 109 10.85 -1.67 -5.47
N LEU A 110 11.16 -2.95 -5.25
CA LEU A 110 11.95 -3.74 -6.18
C LEU A 110 11.26 -3.91 -7.53
N ALA A 111 9.95 -4.17 -7.55
CA ALA A 111 9.18 -4.24 -8.79
C ALA A 111 9.27 -2.93 -9.58
N GLN A 112 9.03 -1.78 -8.94
CA GLN A 112 9.21 -0.49 -9.61
C GLN A 112 10.64 -0.30 -10.10
N GLY A 113 11.64 -0.64 -9.29
CA GLY A 113 13.04 -0.54 -9.66
C GLY A 113 13.36 -1.32 -10.94
N LEU A 114 12.92 -2.58 -11.03
CA LEU A 114 13.18 -3.44 -12.19
C LEU A 114 12.56 -2.91 -13.49
N PHE A 115 11.41 -2.22 -13.42
CA PHE A 115 10.76 -1.60 -14.59
C PHE A 115 11.24 -0.16 -14.86
N SER A 116 12.11 0.40 -14.00
CA SER A 116 12.60 1.78 -14.13
C SER A 116 14.06 1.93 -13.67
N LEU A 117 14.93 0.99 -14.10
CA LEU A 117 16.31 0.84 -13.63
C LEU A 117 17.14 2.13 -13.64
N THR A 118 16.95 2.98 -14.65
CA THR A 118 17.69 4.22 -14.85
C THR A 118 17.03 5.45 -14.26
N SER A 119 15.87 5.29 -13.60
CA SER A 119 15.13 6.42 -13.02
C SER A 119 15.92 7.06 -11.87
N THR A 120 16.10 8.38 -11.98
CA THR A 120 16.64 9.24 -10.92
C THR A 120 15.54 9.88 -10.09
N ILE A 121 14.26 9.65 -10.43
CA ILE A 121 13.11 10.22 -9.72
C ILE A 121 12.87 9.38 -8.45
N PRO A 122 12.84 10.01 -7.25
CA PRO A 122 12.55 9.30 -6.01
C PRO A 122 11.12 8.77 -5.99
N MET A 123 11.00 7.47 -5.75
CA MET A 123 9.73 6.84 -5.40
C MET A 123 9.54 6.91 -3.89
N ILE A 124 8.38 7.40 -3.46
CA ILE A 124 7.98 7.51 -2.06
C ILE A 124 6.52 7.07 -1.90
N GLY A 125 6.14 6.65 -0.70
CA GLY A 125 4.76 6.37 -0.32
C GLY A 125 4.57 4.95 0.20
N ALA A 126 3.63 4.82 1.12
CA ALA A 126 3.18 3.55 1.67
C ALA A 126 2.42 2.67 0.66
N SER A 127 2.09 3.20 -0.52
CA SER A 127 1.10 2.64 -1.43
C SER A 127 1.46 1.26 -1.96
N GLY A 128 2.76 0.96 -2.14
CA GLY A 128 3.22 -0.39 -2.48
C GLY A 128 2.87 -1.43 -1.41
N ALA A 129 3.13 -1.12 -0.15
CA ALA A 129 2.78 -1.99 0.98
C ALA A 129 1.26 -2.09 1.18
N VAL A 130 0.54 -0.97 1.02
CA VAL A 130 -0.94 -0.98 1.02
C VAL A 130 -1.48 -1.81 -0.14
N SER A 131 -0.85 -1.78 -1.31
CA SER A 131 -1.22 -2.65 -2.44
C SER A 131 -1.06 -4.13 -2.11
N ALA A 132 -0.04 -4.50 -1.33
CA ALA A 132 0.09 -5.86 -0.81
C ALA A 132 -1.07 -6.24 0.13
N VAL A 133 -1.51 -5.31 0.98
CA VAL A 133 -2.71 -5.51 1.81
C VAL A 133 -3.95 -5.71 0.92
N LEU A 134 -4.13 -4.93 -0.14
CA LEU A 134 -5.24 -5.12 -1.09
C LEU A 134 -5.16 -6.46 -1.81
N GLY A 135 -3.96 -6.90 -2.20
CA GLY A 135 -3.73 -8.22 -2.78
C GLY A 135 -4.11 -9.36 -1.82
N ALA A 136 -3.77 -9.22 -0.54
CA ALA A 136 -4.20 -10.17 0.48
C ALA A 136 -5.72 -10.15 0.68
N TYR A 137 -6.31 -8.94 0.73
CA TYR A 137 -7.75 -8.77 0.90
C TYR A 137 -8.52 -9.43 -0.25
N TYR A 138 -8.08 -9.24 -1.49
CA TYR A 138 -8.65 -9.86 -2.69
C TYR A 138 -8.70 -11.40 -2.57
N ILE A 139 -7.67 -12.03 -2.00
CA ILE A 139 -7.59 -13.50 -1.86
C ILE A 139 -8.35 -14.01 -0.65
N LEU A 140 -8.34 -13.29 0.47
CA LEU A 140 -8.90 -13.73 1.75
C LEU A 140 -10.39 -13.42 1.88
N PHE A 141 -10.84 -12.33 1.25
CA PHE A 141 -12.19 -11.80 1.38
C PHE A 141 -12.85 -11.46 0.02
N PRO A 142 -12.77 -12.31 -1.02
CA PRO A 142 -13.26 -11.97 -2.37
C PRO A 142 -14.77 -11.69 -2.43
N ARG A 143 -15.54 -12.26 -1.49
CA ARG A 143 -16.99 -12.11 -1.37
C ARG A 143 -17.43 -11.08 -0.32
N ALA A 144 -16.47 -10.39 0.31
CA ALA A 144 -16.81 -9.23 1.13
C ALA A 144 -17.42 -8.14 0.27
N TYR A 145 -18.09 -7.19 0.91
CA TYR A 145 -18.68 -6.05 0.25
C TYR A 145 -18.03 -4.77 0.78
N VAL A 146 -17.64 -3.89 -0.14
CA VAL A 146 -17.05 -2.58 0.16
C VAL A 146 -18.09 -1.52 -0.15
N VAL A 147 -18.48 -0.77 0.87
CA VAL A 147 -19.34 0.41 0.70
C VAL A 147 -18.46 1.54 0.18
N SER A 148 -18.85 2.13 -0.94
CA SER A 148 -18.08 3.17 -1.62
C SER A 148 -18.95 4.37 -1.93
N VAL A 149 -18.36 5.57 -1.91
CA VAL A 149 -18.96 6.78 -2.47
C VAL A 149 -18.42 7.03 -3.88
N ILE A 150 -19.31 7.36 -4.83
CA ILE A 150 -18.93 7.60 -6.23
C ILE A 150 -18.98 9.09 -6.59
N LEU A 151 -19.81 9.87 -5.91
CA LEU A 151 -20.00 11.30 -6.14
C LEU A 151 -19.81 12.04 -4.81
N PHE A 152 -18.93 13.05 -4.74
CA PHE A 152 -18.70 13.77 -3.48
C PHE A 152 -19.69 14.94 -3.25
N VAL A 153 -20.21 15.55 -4.32
CA VAL A 153 -21.15 16.69 -4.23
C VAL A 153 -22.58 16.23 -3.94
N PHE A 154 -22.98 15.09 -4.51
CA PHE A 154 -24.25 14.42 -4.24
C PHE A 154 -23.97 12.96 -3.86
N PRO A 155 -23.75 12.64 -2.57
CA PRO A 155 -23.19 11.36 -2.15
C PRO A 155 -24.07 10.18 -2.55
N LEU A 156 -23.63 9.49 -3.60
CA LEU A 156 -24.17 8.21 -4.03
C LEU A 156 -23.33 7.09 -3.41
N PHE A 157 -23.92 6.39 -2.45
CA PHE A 157 -23.35 5.22 -1.81
C PHE A 157 -23.70 3.97 -2.60
N VAL A 158 -22.67 3.23 -3.02
CA VAL A 158 -22.83 1.99 -3.78
C VAL A 158 -21.95 0.93 -3.14
N THR A 159 -22.50 -0.27 -3.03
CA THR A 159 -21.83 -1.43 -2.45
C THR A 159 -21.32 -2.34 -3.55
N PHE A 160 -20.03 -2.65 -3.53
CA PHE A 160 -19.40 -3.53 -4.53
C PHE A 160 -18.84 -4.79 -3.87
N PRO A 161 -18.92 -5.96 -4.52
CA PRO A 161 -18.10 -7.10 -4.12
C PRO A 161 -16.61 -6.70 -4.13
N ALA A 162 -15.89 -6.99 -3.04
CA ALA A 162 -14.50 -6.61 -2.86
C ALA A 162 -13.59 -7.17 -3.95
N GLY A 163 -13.86 -8.41 -4.40
CA GLY A 163 -13.15 -8.99 -5.54
C GLY A 163 -13.28 -8.14 -6.80
N PHE A 164 -14.48 -7.67 -7.14
CA PHE A 164 -14.69 -6.79 -8.28
C PHE A 164 -14.02 -5.42 -8.09
N TYR A 165 -14.23 -4.79 -6.93
CA TYR A 165 -13.66 -3.48 -6.61
C TYR A 165 -12.14 -3.47 -6.74
N ILE A 166 -11.47 -4.41 -6.06
CA ILE A 166 -10.01 -4.49 -6.00
C ILE A 166 -9.44 -5.00 -7.34
N GLY A 167 -10.11 -5.97 -7.98
CA GLY A 167 -9.70 -6.47 -9.30
C GLY A 167 -9.75 -5.38 -10.37
N TYR A 168 -10.82 -4.57 -10.37
CA TYR A 168 -10.93 -3.42 -11.25
C TYR A 168 -9.84 -2.38 -10.98
N TRP A 169 -9.58 -2.06 -9.70
CA TRP A 169 -8.48 -1.18 -9.32
C TRP A 169 -7.13 -1.70 -9.83
N ALA A 170 -6.81 -2.98 -9.64
CA ALA A 170 -5.55 -3.58 -10.10
C ALA A 170 -5.43 -3.56 -11.63
N PHE A 171 -6.53 -3.81 -12.35
CA PHE A 171 -6.58 -3.68 -13.81
C PHE A 171 -6.26 -2.25 -14.26
N LEU A 172 -6.81 -1.23 -13.59
CA LEU A 172 -6.48 0.17 -13.88
C LEU A 172 -5.00 0.48 -13.60
N GLN A 173 -4.40 -0.07 -12.55
CA GLN A 173 -2.96 0.09 -12.28
C GLN A 173 -2.12 -0.47 -13.44
N LEU A 174 -2.47 -1.66 -13.94
CA LEU A 174 -1.80 -2.28 -15.08
C LEU A 174 -1.93 -1.43 -16.34
N PHE A 175 -3.16 -1.02 -16.66
CA PHE A 175 -3.40 -0.22 -17.85
C PHE A 175 -2.63 1.11 -17.81
N GLN A 176 -2.64 1.81 -16.68
CA GLN A 176 -1.93 3.09 -16.52
C GLN A 176 -0.39 2.93 -16.52
N GLY A 177 0.11 1.82 -15.95
CA GLY A 177 1.52 1.46 -16.03
C GLY A 177 1.99 1.18 -17.47
N LEU A 178 1.17 0.48 -18.25
CA LEU A 178 1.45 0.21 -19.68
C LEU A 178 1.41 1.49 -20.53
N LEU A 179 0.57 2.46 -20.18
CA LEU A 179 0.53 3.78 -20.81
C LEU A 179 1.70 4.69 -20.38
N GLY A 180 2.46 4.31 -19.35
CA GLY A 180 3.59 5.11 -18.85
C GLY A 180 3.17 6.45 -18.26
N LEU A 181 1.98 6.55 -17.65
CA LEU A 181 1.52 7.82 -17.09
C LEU A 181 2.45 8.28 -15.96
N PRO A 182 2.90 9.55 -15.95
CA PRO A 182 3.83 10.05 -14.95
C PRO A 182 3.14 10.27 -13.59
N GLY A 183 3.95 10.43 -12.54
CA GLY A 183 3.50 10.87 -11.21
C GLY A 183 3.04 9.76 -10.27
N VAL A 184 2.93 8.51 -10.73
CA VAL A 184 2.55 7.36 -9.89
C VAL A 184 3.43 6.16 -10.20
N ALA A 185 3.85 5.44 -9.16
CA ALA A 185 4.64 4.22 -9.27
C ALA A 185 3.75 3.00 -9.54
N TRP A 186 3.18 2.91 -10.75
CA TRP A 186 2.24 1.86 -11.15
C TRP A 186 2.80 0.44 -10.93
N TRP A 187 4.08 0.23 -11.23
CA TRP A 187 4.75 -1.06 -11.07
C TRP A 187 4.96 -1.43 -9.60
N ALA A 188 5.13 -0.44 -8.71
CA ALA A 188 5.12 -0.68 -7.27
C ALA A 188 3.75 -1.19 -6.81
N HIS A 189 2.66 -0.58 -7.27
CA HIS A 189 1.30 -1.02 -6.90
C HIS A 189 1.05 -2.46 -7.35
N LEU A 190 1.38 -2.79 -8.61
CA LEU A 190 1.21 -4.14 -9.13
C LEU A 190 2.13 -5.16 -8.46
N GLY A 191 3.39 -4.80 -8.20
CA GLY A 191 4.35 -5.66 -7.51
C GLY A 191 3.92 -5.98 -6.08
N GLY A 192 3.50 -4.95 -5.33
CA GLY A 192 2.92 -5.10 -4.00
C GLY A 192 1.67 -5.96 -4.03
N PHE A 193 0.72 -5.66 -4.92
CA PHE A 193 -0.52 -6.43 -5.09
C PHE A 193 -0.26 -7.91 -5.38
N LEU A 194 0.64 -8.20 -6.31
CA LEU A 194 0.99 -9.57 -6.69
C LEU A 194 1.66 -10.31 -5.53
N PHE A 195 2.63 -9.67 -4.84
CA PHE A 195 3.21 -10.22 -3.62
C PHE A 195 2.12 -10.57 -2.61
N GLY A 196 1.21 -9.63 -2.38
CA GLY A 196 0.13 -9.79 -1.42
C GLY A 196 -0.78 -10.97 -1.76
N ALA A 197 -1.22 -11.06 -3.02
CA ALA A 197 -2.06 -12.14 -3.50
C ALA A 197 -1.39 -13.53 -3.35
N LEU A 198 -0.10 -13.62 -3.66
CA LEU A 198 0.65 -14.88 -3.57
C LEU A 198 0.94 -15.30 -2.13
N MET A 199 1.17 -14.34 -1.23
CA MET A 199 1.62 -14.60 0.14
C MET A 199 0.50 -14.62 1.17
N ALA A 200 -0.69 -14.10 0.84
CA ALA A 200 -1.84 -13.96 1.75
C ALA A 200 -2.10 -15.21 2.60
N ARG A 201 -2.24 -16.38 1.95
CA ARG A 201 -2.60 -17.64 2.62
C ARG A 201 -1.49 -18.19 3.51
N ARG A 202 -0.22 -17.87 3.23
CA ARG A 202 0.94 -18.30 4.04
C ARG A 202 1.03 -17.51 5.35
N PHE A 203 0.70 -16.23 5.30
CA PHE A 203 0.70 -15.34 6.45
C PHE A 203 -0.60 -15.42 7.26
N ALA A 204 -1.69 -15.84 6.65
CA ALA A 204 -2.96 -16.09 7.32
C ALA A 204 -2.79 -17.10 8.49
N ALA A 205 -3.28 -16.75 9.69
CA ALA A 205 -3.29 -17.67 10.82
C ALA A 205 -4.27 -18.82 10.55
N ARG A 206 -3.97 -20.06 10.95
CA ARG A 206 -5.01 -21.11 10.89
C ARG A 206 -6.07 -20.75 11.92
N TRP A 207 -7.32 -20.55 11.49
CA TRP A 207 -8.41 -20.52 12.44
C TRP A 207 -8.46 -21.88 13.12
N ARG A 208 -8.36 -21.91 14.46
CA ARG A 208 -8.84 -23.06 15.22
C ARG A 208 -10.34 -23.14 14.91
N ARG A 209 -10.73 -24.16 14.15
CA ARG A 209 -12.13 -24.58 14.13
C ARG A 209 -12.42 -25.00 15.57
N TRP A 210 -13.22 -24.20 16.27
CA TRP A 210 -13.91 -24.69 17.46
C TRP A 210 -15.08 -25.53 16.96
#